data_AF-A0A1G7GVG4-F1
#
_entry.id   AF-A0A1G7GVG4-F1
#
_cell.length_a   1.000
_cell.length_b   1.000
_cell.length_c   1.000
_cell.angle_alpha   90.00
_cell.angle_beta   90.00
_cell.angle_gamma   90.00
#
_symmetry.space_group_name_H-M   'P 1'
#
loop_
_entity.id
_entity.type
_entity.pdbx_description
1 polymer ?
#
loop_
_entity_poly.entity_id
_entity_poly.type
_entity_poly.pdbx_seq_one_letter_code
_entity_poly.pdbx_strand_id
1 'polypeptide(L)'
;MALIDCASWKPKSDEFVFAYRFPQTNLSTYTQLIVYESQEALLFSKGQLMGKFGPGKHTLDTENLPILRSFFGIPFGGKNPFTAEVWIVNKLYPSNLSWAVRSMAVHDADYQTMLPLQAKGQYGLSVSDSEKFLLKMVGTKDVFTESDMLSQAYGEFSSKSKSAIIQFMTTQRVGFKSISGHLDSLSQYLKTNLLPFWEEYGLTMTKFYVNDISIDTSTPEGKKVSEALASQASMSITGHSWQQEQMFGMANNAVDQIGNASGGNGLIAGLMAMNMMGGSGIGGGMSSGLMQTHNNQPTFSGSQQGMGMPQGSGMQSMNPQMSVKEIYCANCSKKHLTTERFCPHCGSEYNPCPKCGSDNPKTARRCVTCGTSLQQQGVSVCRSCGGQLALGAAFCPQCGAQQNVAPMGNICSRCGAPIPPTSRFCPKCGQKV
;
A
#
# COMPACT_ATOMS: atom_id res chain seq x y z
N MET A 1 42.76 23.44 -34.97
CA MET A 1 41.40 22.87 -34.80
C MET A 1 41.55 21.37 -34.89
N ALA A 2 40.99 20.61 -33.94
CA ALA A 2 41.14 19.15 -33.94
C ALA A 2 40.56 18.58 -35.24
N LEU A 3 41.28 17.64 -35.88
CA LEU A 3 40.82 16.97 -37.11
C LEU A 3 39.64 16.01 -36.86
N ILE A 4 39.33 15.73 -35.59
CA ILE A 4 38.36 14.73 -35.14
C ILE A 4 37.63 15.32 -33.94
N ASP A 5 36.33 15.52 -34.05
CA ASP A 5 35.47 15.88 -32.92
C ASP A 5 35.20 14.65 -32.05
N CYS A 6 35.21 14.82 -30.72
CA CYS A 6 34.96 13.74 -29.77
C CYS A 6 33.72 14.07 -28.94
N ALA A 7 32.62 13.35 -29.19
CA ALA A 7 31.40 13.45 -28.41
C ALA A 7 31.44 12.42 -27.27
N SER A 8 31.49 12.92 -26.03
CA SER A 8 31.41 12.08 -24.84
C SER A 8 30.84 12.89 -23.69
N TRP A 9 30.22 12.21 -22.72
CA TRP A 9 29.66 12.86 -21.56
C TRP A 9 30.03 12.13 -20.27
N LYS A 10 30.59 12.90 -19.33
CA LYS A 10 30.75 12.49 -17.93
C LYS A 10 29.96 13.47 -17.08
N PRO A 11 29.01 13.01 -16.25
CA PRO A 11 28.28 13.88 -15.33
C PRO A 11 29.27 14.59 -14.39
N LYS A 12 29.08 15.91 -14.22
CA LYS A 12 29.89 16.76 -13.32
C LYS A 12 29.06 17.38 -12.19
N SER A 13 27.74 17.14 -12.20
CA SER A 13 26.80 17.66 -11.21
C SER A 13 26.62 16.69 -10.05
N ASP A 14 26.28 17.25 -8.89
CA ASP A 14 25.87 16.49 -7.71
C ASP A 14 24.46 15.90 -7.88
N GLU A 15 23.59 16.59 -8.65
CA GLU A 15 22.28 16.09 -9.04
C GLU A 15 22.40 15.04 -10.16
N PHE A 16 21.57 13.99 -10.08
CA PHE A 16 21.50 12.95 -11.09
C PHE A 16 20.89 13.49 -12.39
N VAL A 17 21.62 13.29 -13.49
CA VAL A 17 21.21 13.67 -14.85
C VAL A 17 20.83 12.40 -15.61
N PHE A 18 19.60 12.37 -16.12
CA PHE A 18 19.08 11.27 -16.91
C PHE A 18 19.44 11.40 -18.39
N ALA A 19 19.43 12.61 -18.94
CA ALA A 19 19.77 12.86 -20.33
C ALA A 19 20.55 14.15 -20.51
N TYR A 20 21.50 14.11 -21.43
CA TYR A 20 22.35 15.24 -21.80
C TYR A 20 22.45 15.36 -23.31
N ARG A 21 22.13 16.54 -23.83
CA ARG A 21 22.35 16.90 -25.23
C ARG A 21 23.77 17.45 -25.39
N PHE A 22 24.53 16.86 -26.30
CA PHE A 22 25.85 17.37 -26.65
C PHE A 22 25.71 18.74 -27.34
N PRO A 23 26.47 19.77 -26.92
CA PRO A 23 26.21 21.16 -27.32
C PRO A 23 26.56 21.44 -28.78
N GLN A 24 27.44 20.65 -29.38
CA GLN A 24 27.82 20.84 -30.79
C GLN A 24 26.88 20.04 -31.69
N THR A 25 26.23 20.74 -32.61
CA THR A 25 25.33 20.16 -33.60
C THR A 25 25.99 19.96 -34.96
N ASN A 26 27.06 20.70 -35.26
CA ASN A 26 27.86 20.51 -36.48
C ASN A 26 28.93 19.46 -36.21
N LEU A 27 28.59 18.19 -36.43
CA LEU A 27 29.52 17.08 -36.25
C LEU A 27 30.15 16.72 -37.59
N SER A 28 31.48 16.63 -37.63
CA SER A 28 32.23 16.22 -38.82
C SER A 28 32.04 14.73 -39.13
N THR A 29 32.10 14.33 -40.41
CA THR A 29 32.29 12.92 -40.79
C THR A 29 33.58 12.43 -40.12
N TYR A 30 33.52 11.28 -39.44
CA TYR A 30 34.55 10.73 -38.54
C TYR A 30 34.57 11.25 -37.09
N THR A 31 33.54 11.98 -36.66
CA THR A 31 33.35 12.26 -35.22
C THR A 31 33.38 10.97 -34.42
N GLN A 32 34.17 10.96 -33.35
CA GLN A 32 34.29 9.84 -32.42
C GLN A 32 33.26 10.01 -31.30
N LEU A 33 32.30 9.08 -31.23
CA LEU A 33 31.32 8.99 -30.17
C LEU A 33 31.78 7.96 -29.14
N ILE A 34 32.02 8.40 -27.91
CA ILE A 34 32.41 7.52 -26.80
C ILE A 34 31.23 7.41 -25.84
N VAL A 35 30.71 6.20 -25.70
CA VAL A 35 29.59 5.86 -24.82
C VAL A 35 30.10 4.98 -23.68
N TYR A 36 29.86 5.37 -22.43
CA TYR A 36 30.26 4.58 -21.26
C TYR A 36 29.31 3.40 -21.03
N GLU A 37 29.75 2.40 -20.24
CA GLU A 37 28.99 1.15 -20.00
C GLU A 37 27.56 1.36 -19.50
N SER A 38 27.35 2.40 -18.71
CA SER A 38 26.04 2.73 -18.13
C SER A 38 25.28 3.78 -18.95
N GLN A 39 25.61 3.96 -20.22
CA GLN A 39 25.02 4.96 -21.09
C GLN A 39 24.55 4.37 -22.41
N GLU A 40 23.65 5.08 -23.05
CA GLU A 40 23.22 4.84 -24.42
C GLU A 40 23.13 6.18 -25.14
N ALA A 41 23.69 6.27 -26.33
CA ALA A 41 23.66 7.48 -27.13
C ALA A 41 22.65 7.35 -28.28
N LEU A 42 21.91 8.43 -28.54
CA LEU A 42 20.91 8.54 -29.58
C LEU A 42 21.30 9.68 -30.50
N LEU A 43 21.37 9.39 -31.80
CA LEU A 43 21.69 10.38 -32.81
C LEU A 43 20.40 10.82 -33.50
N PHE A 44 20.14 12.12 -33.49
CA PHE A 44 19.04 12.72 -34.23
C PHE A 44 19.60 13.57 -35.38
N SER A 45 18.94 13.51 -36.53
CA SER A 45 19.21 14.44 -37.63
C SER A 45 17.90 14.91 -38.20
N LYS A 46 17.77 16.23 -38.44
CA LYS A 46 16.55 16.86 -38.96
C LYS A 46 15.29 16.50 -38.17
N GLY A 47 15.44 16.34 -36.85
CA GLY A 47 14.34 15.98 -35.95
C GLY A 47 13.92 14.51 -35.99
N GLN A 48 14.64 13.63 -36.70
CA GLN A 48 14.37 12.19 -36.74
C GLN A 48 15.47 11.40 -36.06
N LEU A 49 15.11 10.32 -35.37
CA LEU A 49 16.07 9.38 -34.79
C LEU A 49 16.78 8.60 -35.92
N MET A 50 18.10 8.71 -35.97
CA MET A 50 18.95 8.06 -36.96
C MET A 50 19.50 6.73 -36.45
N GLY A 51 19.85 6.63 -35.17
CA GLY A 51 20.42 5.42 -34.61
C GLY A 51 20.65 5.49 -33.10
N LYS A 52 20.81 4.31 -32.49
CA LYS A 52 21.11 4.09 -31.08
C LYS A 52 22.48 3.41 -30.95
N PHE A 53 23.31 3.90 -30.05
CA PHE A 53 24.68 3.44 -29.84
C PHE A 53 24.83 3.01 -28.38
N GLY A 54 25.18 1.74 -28.18
CA GLY A 54 25.51 1.19 -26.87
C GLY A 54 26.93 1.54 -26.42
N PRO A 55 27.41 0.96 -25.31
CA PRO A 55 28.75 1.20 -24.77
C PRO A 55 29.86 0.93 -25.78
N GLY A 56 30.90 1.76 -25.75
CA GLY A 56 32.08 1.63 -26.58
C GLY A 56 32.41 2.88 -27.39
N LYS A 57 33.41 2.74 -28.26
CA LYS A 57 33.86 3.79 -29.17
C LYS A 57 33.23 3.55 -30.55
N HIS A 58 32.52 4.54 -31.04
CA HIS A 58 31.81 4.50 -32.32
C HIS A 58 32.31 5.63 -33.22
N THR A 59 32.52 5.32 -34.49
CA THR A 59 32.81 6.34 -35.51
C THR A 59 31.50 6.68 -36.20
N LEU A 60 31.13 7.96 -36.18
CA LEU A 60 29.98 8.47 -36.92
C LEU A 60 30.38 8.64 -38.40
N ASP A 61 30.01 7.66 -39.22
CA ASP A 61 30.28 7.61 -40.66
C ASP A 61 29.02 7.26 -41.46
N THR A 62 29.00 7.65 -42.73
CA THR A 62 27.90 7.45 -43.68
C THR A 62 27.62 5.98 -44.00
N GLU A 63 28.55 5.07 -43.68
CA GLU A 63 28.36 3.63 -43.82
C GLU A 63 27.51 3.02 -42.70
N ASN A 64 27.54 3.58 -41.49
CA ASN A 64 26.82 3.07 -40.32
C ASN A 64 25.37 3.57 -40.20
N LEU A 65 24.96 4.49 -41.08
CA LEU A 65 23.61 5.08 -41.11
C LEU A 65 23.10 5.09 -42.56
N PRO A 66 22.23 4.14 -42.95
CA PRO A 66 21.82 3.91 -44.34
C PRO A 66 21.23 5.14 -45.06
N ILE A 67 20.64 6.08 -44.32
CA ILE A 67 20.03 7.32 -44.85
C ILE A 67 21.10 8.37 -45.21
N LEU A 68 22.33 8.27 -44.70
CA LEU A 68 23.41 9.21 -45.03
C LEU A 68 23.89 9.09 -46.49
N ARG A 69 23.55 8.01 -47.19
CA ARG A 69 23.82 7.85 -48.62
C ARG A 69 22.99 8.79 -49.50
N SER A 70 21.79 9.20 -49.07
CA SER A 70 20.91 10.05 -49.89
C SER A 70 21.33 11.52 -49.94
N PHE A 71 22.33 11.92 -49.15
CA PHE A 71 22.83 13.30 -49.06
C PHE A 71 24.18 13.52 -49.75
N PHE A 72 24.83 12.45 -50.23
CA PHE A 72 26.05 12.56 -51.04
C PHE A 72 25.70 13.06 -52.45
N GLY A 73 25.93 14.35 -52.72
CA GLY A 73 25.76 14.91 -54.07
C GLY A 73 25.46 16.40 -54.18
N ILE A 74 25.23 17.14 -53.08
CA ILE A 74 24.92 18.57 -53.15
C ILE A 74 26.22 19.39 -53.02
N PRO A 75 26.53 20.32 -53.95
CA PRO A 75 27.82 21.03 -54.00
C PRO A 75 27.87 22.16 -52.96
N PHE A 76 28.01 21.82 -51.68
CA PHE A 76 28.09 22.79 -50.57
C PHE A 76 29.52 23.21 -50.24
N GLY A 77 30.28 23.73 -51.22
CA GLY A 77 31.43 24.61 -50.96
C GLY A 77 32.52 24.11 -49.99
N GLY A 78 32.74 22.80 -49.87
CA GLY A 78 33.83 22.24 -49.05
C GLY A 78 33.59 22.22 -47.53
N LYS A 79 32.37 22.48 -47.04
CA LYS A 79 32.00 22.26 -45.64
C LYS A 79 30.90 21.21 -45.56
N ASN A 80 31.12 20.24 -44.68
CA ASN A 80 30.22 19.10 -44.49
C ASN A 80 28.99 19.56 -43.67
N PRO A 81 27.79 19.67 -44.25
CA PRO A 81 26.64 20.29 -43.61
C PRO A 81 25.83 19.25 -42.82
N PHE A 82 26.51 18.39 -42.07
CA PHE A 82 25.81 17.40 -41.24
C PHE A 82 25.51 18.03 -39.88
N THR A 83 24.29 18.57 -39.76
CA THR A 83 23.74 18.92 -38.46
C THR A 83 23.11 17.67 -37.84
N ALA A 84 23.70 17.20 -36.75
CA ALA A 84 23.16 16.11 -35.96
C ALA A 84 23.28 16.41 -34.47
N GLU A 85 22.27 15.97 -33.74
CA GLU A 85 22.19 16.11 -32.30
C GLU A 85 22.51 14.77 -31.67
N VAL A 86 23.52 14.75 -30.78
CA VAL A 86 23.86 13.58 -29.99
C VAL A 86 23.26 13.76 -28.61
N TRP A 87 22.38 12.83 -28.26
CA TRP A 87 21.83 12.69 -26.93
C TRP A 87 22.51 11.54 -26.22
N ILE A 88 22.95 11.74 -24.99
CA ILE A 88 23.53 10.69 -24.16
C ILE A 88 22.61 10.49 -22.96
N VAL A 89 22.07 9.29 -22.83
CA VAL A 89 21.14 8.88 -21.79
C VAL A 89 21.88 8.05 -20.75
N ASN A 90 21.68 8.40 -19.49
CA ASN A 90 22.20 7.66 -18.35
C ASN A 90 21.23 6.53 -17.99
N LYS A 91 21.71 5.29 -18.06
CA LYS A 91 20.96 4.07 -17.68
C LYS A 91 21.37 3.54 -16.31
N LEU A 92 22.18 4.30 -15.56
CA LEU A 92 22.43 3.99 -14.16
C LEU A 92 21.12 3.94 -13.38
N TYR A 93 21.16 3.16 -12.30
CA TYR A 93 20.05 2.96 -11.39
C TYR A 93 20.16 3.94 -10.21
N PRO A 94 19.58 5.15 -10.24
CA PRO A 94 19.42 5.94 -9.03
C PRO A 94 18.51 5.16 -8.07
N SER A 95 19.09 4.67 -6.99
CA SER A 95 18.39 3.75 -6.07
C SER A 95 17.48 4.44 -5.04
N ASN A 96 17.48 5.77 -4.93
CA ASN A 96 16.95 6.47 -3.74
C ASN A 96 16.12 7.74 -4.05
N LEU A 97 15.24 7.71 -5.06
CA LEU A 97 14.32 8.84 -5.29
C LEU A 97 13.28 8.89 -4.17
N SER A 98 13.15 10.02 -3.49
CA SER A 98 12.14 10.19 -2.44
C SER A 98 10.77 10.54 -3.04
N TRP A 99 9.70 9.97 -2.47
CA TRP A 99 8.34 10.34 -2.84
C TRP A 99 7.48 10.57 -1.60
N ALA A 100 6.48 11.44 -1.75
CA ALA A 100 5.47 11.68 -0.74
C ALA A 100 4.16 12.03 -1.41
N VAL A 101 3.07 11.50 -0.86
CA VAL A 101 1.71 11.91 -1.20
C VAL A 101 1.00 12.31 0.09
N ARG A 102 0.27 13.42 0.04
CA ARG A 102 -0.41 14.03 1.18
C ARG A 102 -1.90 14.13 0.93
N SER A 103 -2.66 14.45 1.97
CA SER A 103 -4.09 14.73 1.91
C SER A 103 -4.88 13.61 1.22
N MET A 104 -4.68 12.38 1.69
CA MET A 104 -5.48 11.22 1.29
C MET A 104 -6.60 11.02 2.30
N ALA A 105 -7.84 11.33 1.93
CA ALA A 105 -8.98 10.99 2.77
C ALA A 105 -9.28 9.49 2.64
N VAL A 106 -8.93 8.70 3.65
CA VAL A 106 -9.10 7.25 3.65
C VAL A 106 -10.16 6.86 4.67
N HIS A 107 -11.13 6.05 4.25
CA HIS A 107 -12.08 5.44 5.18
C HIS A 107 -11.37 4.32 5.94
N ASP A 108 -11.08 4.56 7.21
CA ASP A 108 -10.26 3.69 8.02
C ASP A 108 -11.06 2.53 8.64
N ALA A 109 -10.50 1.32 8.62
CA ALA A 109 -11.15 0.12 9.15
C ALA A 109 -11.13 0.02 10.70
N ASP A 110 -10.16 0.63 11.37
CA ASP A 110 -10.06 0.60 12.83
C ASP A 110 -10.92 1.69 13.47
N TYR A 111 -10.92 2.89 12.88
CA TYR A 111 -11.62 4.07 13.39
C TYR A 111 -13.01 4.28 12.77
N GLN A 112 -13.35 3.57 11.70
CA GLN A 112 -14.65 3.67 11.00
C GLN A 112 -15.01 5.12 10.61
N THR A 113 -14.01 5.89 10.20
CA THR A 113 -14.15 7.30 9.82
C THR A 113 -13.11 7.67 8.78
N MET A 114 -13.23 8.86 8.20
CA MET A 114 -12.27 9.40 7.25
C MET A 114 -11.04 9.94 7.99
N LEU A 115 -9.88 9.33 7.76
CA LEU A 115 -8.60 9.82 8.23
C LEU A 115 -7.85 10.53 7.10
N PRO A 116 -7.29 11.74 7.34
CA PRO A 116 -6.41 12.40 6.39
C PRO A 116 -5.02 11.78 6.51
N LEU A 117 -4.69 10.82 5.65
CA LEU A 117 -3.41 10.14 5.64
C LEU A 117 -2.42 10.80 4.67
N GLN A 118 -1.14 10.65 4.97
CA GLN A 118 -0.02 10.86 4.07
C GLN A 118 0.80 9.57 3.98
N ALA A 119 1.47 9.37 2.85
CA ALA A 119 2.42 8.29 2.67
C ALA A 119 3.75 8.84 2.14
N LYS A 120 4.85 8.27 2.60
CA LYS A 120 6.21 8.63 2.20
C LYS A 120 7.01 7.38 1.93
N GLY A 121 7.98 7.50 1.04
CA GLY A 121 8.81 6.36 0.70
C GLY A 121 9.94 6.70 -0.25
N GLN A 122 10.52 5.64 -0.80
CA GLN A 122 11.59 5.72 -1.78
C GLN A 122 11.34 4.78 -2.95
N TYR A 123 11.82 5.15 -4.13
CA TYR A 123 11.71 4.34 -5.32
C TYR A 123 12.94 4.52 -6.21
N GLY A 124 13.17 3.54 -7.07
CA GLY A 124 14.26 3.54 -8.04
C GLY A 124 13.69 3.46 -9.45
N LEU A 125 14.13 4.38 -10.30
CA LEU A 125 13.80 4.39 -11.72
C LEU A 125 15.06 4.18 -12.54
N SER A 126 14.91 3.55 -13.70
CA SER A 126 15.98 3.42 -14.69
C SER A 126 15.39 3.57 -16.08
N VAL A 127 16.18 4.12 -16.99
CA VAL A 127 15.78 4.19 -18.39
C VAL A 127 15.92 2.81 -19.03
N SER A 128 14.80 2.21 -19.44
CA SER A 128 14.78 0.96 -20.19
C SER A 128 14.76 1.21 -21.69
N ASP A 129 13.96 2.18 -22.13
CA ASP A 129 13.82 2.60 -23.53
C ASP A 129 14.18 4.08 -23.67
N SER A 130 15.42 4.33 -24.07
CA SER A 130 16.00 5.67 -24.19
C SER A 130 15.32 6.52 -25.28
N GLU A 131 14.82 5.89 -26.34
CA GLU A 131 14.12 6.59 -27.41
C GLU A 131 12.77 7.09 -26.92
N LYS A 132 11.97 6.20 -26.32
CA LYS A 132 10.67 6.59 -25.74
C LYS A 132 10.84 7.64 -24.64
N PHE A 133 11.85 7.48 -23.80
CA PHE A 133 12.19 8.44 -22.75
C PHE A 133 12.49 9.84 -23.27
N LEU A 134 13.38 9.96 -24.27
CA LEU A 134 13.71 11.27 -24.85
C LEU A 134 12.49 11.92 -25.50
N LEU A 135 11.71 11.16 -26.28
CA LEU A 135 10.57 11.69 -27.04
C LEU A 135 9.38 12.08 -26.15
N LYS A 136 9.15 11.37 -25.04
CA LYS A 136 7.96 11.58 -24.18
C LYS A 136 8.23 12.46 -22.96
N MET A 137 9.42 12.39 -22.37
CA MET A 137 9.74 13.12 -21.14
C MET A 137 10.64 14.32 -21.39
N VAL A 138 11.78 14.13 -22.07
CA VAL A 138 12.83 15.15 -22.14
C VAL A 138 12.47 16.33 -23.03
N GLY A 139 11.84 16.07 -24.19
CA GLY A 139 11.43 17.12 -25.12
C GLY A 139 12.63 17.87 -25.71
N THR A 140 12.69 19.18 -25.51
CA THR A 140 13.67 20.09 -26.15
C THR A 140 14.73 20.65 -25.19
N LYS A 141 14.79 20.16 -23.94
CA LYS A 141 15.79 20.59 -22.96
C LYS A 141 17.21 20.23 -23.41
N ASP A 142 18.23 20.87 -22.84
CA ASP A 142 19.62 20.48 -23.04
C ASP A 142 20.10 19.43 -22.02
N VAL A 143 19.59 19.54 -20.80
CA VAL A 143 19.91 18.65 -19.70
C VAL A 143 18.58 18.30 -19.03
N PHE A 144 18.39 17.02 -18.74
CA PHE A 144 17.20 16.54 -18.04
C PHE A 144 17.62 15.89 -16.73
N THR A 145 17.22 16.51 -15.63
CA THR A 145 17.62 16.15 -14.27
C THR A 145 16.55 15.35 -13.54
N GLU A 146 16.88 14.87 -12.35
CA GLU A 146 15.94 14.26 -11.42
C GLU A 146 14.79 15.20 -11.05
N SER A 147 15.08 16.46 -10.70
CA SER A 147 14.07 17.46 -10.36
C SER A 147 13.07 17.70 -11.48
N ASP A 148 13.56 17.76 -12.72
CA ASP A 148 12.72 17.89 -13.91
C ASP A 148 11.74 16.73 -14.06
N MET A 149 12.26 15.50 -13.97
CA MET A 149 11.47 14.27 -14.05
C MET A 149 10.37 14.25 -12.97
N LEU A 150 10.74 14.55 -11.72
CA LEU A 150 9.80 14.58 -10.60
C LEU A 150 8.71 15.61 -10.84
N SER A 151 9.07 16.83 -11.23
CA SER A 151 8.10 17.92 -11.44
C SER A 151 7.05 17.58 -12.51
N GLN A 152 7.48 16.94 -13.60
CA GLN A 152 6.63 16.62 -14.75
C GLN A 152 5.70 15.44 -14.47
N ALA A 153 6.20 14.41 -13.78
CA ALA A 153 5.44 13.19 -13.51
C ALA A 153 4.58 13.27 -12.23
N TYR A 154 4.83 14.24 -11.34
CA TYR A 154 4.25 14.26 -9.99
C TYR A 154 2.72 14.23 -9.96
N GLY A 155 2.04 14.96 -10.85
CA GLY A 155 0.58 15.04 -10.84
C GLY A 155 -0.09 13.67 -11.03
N GLU A 156 0.27 12.97 -12.10
CA GLU A 156 -0.27 11.64 -12.40
C GLU A 156 0.24 10.59 -11.41
N PHE A 157 1.53 10.61 -11.08
CA PHE A 157 2.13 9.72 -10.09
C PHE A 157 1.41 9.82 -8.74
N SER A 158 1.17 11.05 -8.25
CA SER A 158 0.49 11.31 -6.99
C SER A 158 -0.93 10.77 -7.04
N SER A 159 -1.68 11.07 -8.10
CA SER A 159 -3.06 10.60 -8.27
C SER A 159 -3.18 9.07 -8.26
N LYS A 160 -2.33 8.36 -9.03
CA LYS A 160 -2.34 6.90 -9.08
C LYS A 160 -1.88 6.29 -7.75
N SER A 161 -0.86 6.84 -7.12
CA SER A 161 -0.35 6.35 -5.83
C SER A 161 -1.41 6.45 -4.74
N LYS A 162 -2.09 7.60 -4.63
CA LYS A 162 -3.20 7.79 -3.68
C LYS A 162 -4.32 6.77 -3.91
N SER A 163 -4.74 6.62 -5.17
CA SER A 163 -5.80 5.68 -5.55
C SER A 163 -5.45 4.24 -5.19
N ALA A 164 -4.21 3.82 -5.47
CA ALA A 164 -3.73 2.49 -5.16
C ALA A 164 -3.60 2.24 -3.64
N ILE A 165 -3.14 3.22 -2.85
CA ILE A 165 -3.09 3.10 -1.39
C ILE A 165 -4.51 2.93 -0.82
N ILE A 166 -5.45 3.77 -1.23
CA ILE A 166 -6.86 3.70 -0.78
C ILE A 166 -7.48 2.36 -1.17
N GLN A 167 -7.25 1.91 -2.41
CA GLN A 167 -7.74 0.62 -2.89
C GLN A 167 -7.18 -0.53 -2.06
N PHE A 168 -5.88 -0.51 -1.75
CA PHE A 168 -5.24 -1.54 -0.94
C PHE A 168 -5.85 -1.60 0.46
N MET A 169 -5.92 -0.46 1.16
CA MET A 169 -6.48 -0.37 2.52
C MET A 169 -7.94 -0.84 2.56
N THR A 170 -8.75 -0.41 1.60
CA THR A 170 -10.18 -0.76 1.54
C THR A 170 -10.40 -2.24 1.20
N THR A 171 -9.65 -2.77 0.23
CA THR A 171 -9.82 -4.16 -0.24
C THR A 171 -9.32 -5.16 0.80
N GLN A 172 -8.16 -4.90 1.40
CA GLN A 172 -7.57 -5.76 2.43
C GLN A 172 -8.16 -5.50 3.82
N ARG A 173 -9.00 -4.46 3.97
CA ARG A 173 -9.53 -3.96 5.25
C ARG A 173 -8.43 -3.75 6.29
N VAL A 174 -7.30 -3.20 5.86
CA VAL A 174 -6.18 -2.86 6.73
C VAL A 174 -6.43 -1.47 7.30
N GLY A 175 -6.60 -1.39 8.62
CA GLY A 175 -6.74 -0.12 9.32
C GLY A 175 -5.39 0.51 9.68
N PHE A 176 -5.43 1.80 10.02
CA PHE A 176 -4.27 2.62 10.32
C PHE A 176 -3.41 2.06 11.47
N LYS A 177 -4.00 1.38 12.46
CA LYS A 177 -3.22 0.80 13.58
C LYS A 177 -2.36 -0.38 13.16
N SER A 178 -2.71 -1.05 12.06
CA SER A 178 -2.05 -2.26 11.57
C SER A 178 -1.32 -2.08 10.24
N ILE A 179 -1.42 -0.91 9.60
CA ILE A 179 -0.84 -0.64 8.28
C ILE A 179 0.69 -0.73 8.27
N SER A 180 1.35 -0.40 9.39
CA SER A 180 2.81 -0.50 9.54
C SER A 180 3.32 -1.93 9.34
N GLY A 181 2.53 -2.94 9.72
CA GLY A 181 2.83 -4.36 9.48
C GLY A 181 2.62 -4.83 8.04
N HIS A 182 2.05 -3.98 7.18
CA HIS A 182 1.70 -4.31 5.79
C HIS A 182 2.43 -3.45 4.75
N LEU A 183 3.42 -2.65 5.17
CA LEU A 183 4.15 -1.74 4.28
C LEU A 183 4.84 -2.46 3.12
N ASP A 184 5.40 -3.66 3.35
CA ASP A 184 6.04 -4.45 2.29
C ASP A 184 5.03 -4.92 1.23
N SER A 185 3.88 -5.45 1.66
CA SER A 185 2.82 -5.88 0.76
C SER A 185 2.24 -4.70 -0.04
N LEU A 186 2.06 -3.56 0.63
CA LEU A 186 1.64 -2.33 -0.02
C LEU A 186 2.68 -1.82 -1.03
N SER A 187 3.97 -1.92 -0.69
CA SER A 187 5.07 -1.53 -1.58
C SER A 187 5.09 -2.36 -2.86
N GLN A 188 4.93 -3.68 -2.74
CA GLN A 188 4.82 -4.58 -3.90
C GLN A 188 3.58 -4.27 -4.73
N TYR A 189 2.43 -4.06 -4.07
CA TYR A 189 1.19 -3.69 -4.75
C TYR A 189 1.32 -2.37 -5.53
N LEU A 190 1.89 -1.33 -4.91
CA LEU A 190 2.14 -0.05 -5.57
C LEU A 190 3.11 -0.18 -6.73
N LYS A 191 4.20 -0.93 -6.57
CA LYS A 191 5.16 -1.20 -7.64
C LYS A 191 4.44 -1.77 -8.87
N THR A 192 3.62 -2.81 -8.69
CA THR A 192 2.89 -3.46 -9.79
C THR A 192 1.90 -2.51 -10.47
N ASN A 193 1.17 -1.70 -9.71
CA ASN A 193 0.18 -0.77 -10.27
C ASN A 193 0.80 0.46 -10.95
N LEU A 194 1.96 0.91 -10.48
CA LEU A 194 2.64 2.09 -11.02
C LEU A 194 3.62 1.74 -12.14
N LEU A 195 4.04 0.48 -12.30
CA LEU A 195 4.97 0.06 -13.34
C LEU A 195 4.49 0.43 -14.77
N PRO A 196 3.24 0.13 -15.17
CA PRO A 196 2.78 0.46 -16.54
C PRO A 196 2.87 1.96 -16.85
N PHE A 197 2.57 2.80 -15.85
CA PHE A 197 2.69 4.26 -15.97
C PHE A 197 4.12 4.70 -16.32
N TRP A 198 5.14 4.11 -15.70
CA TRP A 198 6.53 4.44 -16.03
C TRP A 198 6.99 3.84 -17.36
N GLU A 199 6.49 2.66 -17.73
CA GLU A 199 6.82 2.01 -19.01
C GLU A 199 6.32 2.80 -20.23
N GLU A 200 5.23 3.56 -20.08
CA GLU A 200 4.73 4.52 -21.07
C GLU A 200 5.75 5.65 -21.36
N TYR A 201 6.60 5.97 -20.40
CA TYR A 201 7.69 6.96 -20.54
C TYR A 201 9.05 6.32 -20.83
N GLY A 202 9.11 5.01 -21.05
CA GLY A 202 10.39 4.31 -21.31
C GLY A 202 11.24 4.10 -20.05
N LEU A 203 10.61 4.24 -18.88
CA LEU A 203 11.22 4.04 -17.57
C LEU A 203 10.76 2.71 -16.97
N THR A 204 11.66 2.05 -16.25
CA THR A 204 11.34 0.86 -15.48
C THR A 204 11.57 1.10 -14.00
N MET A 205 10.67 0.55 -13.18
CA MET A 205 10.75 0.68 -11.73
C MET A 205 11.52 -0.51 -11.16
N THR A 206 12.72 -0.25 -10.64
CA THR A 206 13.55 -1.30 -10.05
C THR A 206 13.05 -1.67 -8.65
N LYS A 207 12.78 -0.67 -7.83
CA LYS A 207 12.37 -0.80 -6.44
C LYS A 207 11.32 0.25 -6.09
N PHE A 208 10.44 -0.09 -5.17
CA PHE A 208 9.47 0.84 -4.60
C PHE A 208 9.23 0.42 -3.16
N TYR A 209 9.34 1.39 -2.25
CA TYR A 209 9.17 1.20 -0.82
C TYR A 209 8.28 2.30 -0.27
N VAL A 210 7.29 1.89 0.51
CA VAL A 210 6.55 2.76 1.42
C VAL A 210 7.27 2.67 2.76
N ASN A 211 7.82 3.79 3.22
CA ASN A 211 8.57 3.84 4.47
C ASN A 211 7.65 4.20 5.64
N ASP A 212 6.66 5.06 5.40
CA ASP A 212 5.77 5.58 6.44
C ASP A 212 4.38 5.88 5.88
N ILE A 213 3.36 5.57 6.68
CA ILE A 213 1.99 6.04 6.51
C ILE A 213 1.56 6.67 7.82
N SER A 214 1.28 7.96 7.79
CA SER A 214 0.98 8.76 8.98
C SER A 214 -0.20 9.69 8.73
N ILE A 215 -0.74 10.28 9.80
CA ILE A 215 -1.73 11.36 9.67
C ILE A 215 -1.05 12.57 9.03
N ASP A 216 -1.73 13.19 8.08
CA ASP A 216 -1.26 14.41 7.43
C ASP A 216 -1.44 15.62 8.36
N THR A 217 -0.37 16.00 9.05
CA THR A 217 -0.36 17.15 9.96
C THR A 217 -0.18 18.50 9.25
N SER A 218 -0.18 18.53 7.91
CA SER A 218 -0.09 19.79 7.17
C SER A 218 -1.41 20.59 7.20
N THR A 219 -2.54 19.91 7.42
CA THR A 219 -3.86 20.54 7.53
C THR A 219 -4.29 20.74 8.99
N PRO A 220 -5.10 21.77 9.30
CA PRO A 220 -5.67 21.96 10.64
C PRO A 220 -6.46 20.75 11.14
N GLU A 221 -7.17 20.07 10.23
CA GLU A 221 -7.98 18.88 10.54
C GLU A 221 -7.08 17.72 10.94
N GLY A 222 -6.01 17.47 10.18
CA GLY A 222 -5.09 16.37 10.48
C GLY A 222 -4.30 16.59 11.78
N LYS A 223 -3.97 17.84 12.14
CA LYS A 223 -3.40 18.15 13.46
C LYS A 223 -4.34 17.76 14.60
N LYS A 224 -5.62 18.15 14.50
CA LYS A 224 -6.64 17.77 15.50
C LYS A 224 -6.82 16.26 15.61
N VAL A 225 -6.83 15.56 14.47
CA VAL A 225 -6.89 14.09 14.45
C VAL A 225 -5.66 13.49 15.14
N SER A 226 -4.46 13.96 14.80
CA SER A 226 -3.22 13.49 15.43
C SER A 226 -3.21 13.72 16.94
N GLU A 227 -3.65 14.89 17.40
CA GLU A 227 -3.77 15.22 18.84
C GLU A 227 -4.79 14.30 19.53
N ALA A 228 -5.95 14.08 18.93
CA ALA A 228 -6.97 13.18 19.48
C ALA A 228 -6.45 11.74 19.58
N LEU A 229 -5.68 11.27 18.60
CA LEU A 229 -5.03 9.96 18.63
C LEU A 229 -3.97 9.87 19.73
N ALA A 230 -3.14 10.90 19.90
CA ALA A 230 -2.15 10.96 20.97
C ALA A 230 -2.81 10.94 22.36
N SER A 231 -3.88 11.71 22.54
CA SER A 231 -4.67 11.72 23.78
C SER A 231 -5.35 10.38 24.04
N GLN A 232 -5.88 9.71 23.01
CA GLN A 232 -6.43 8.36 23.15
C GLN A 232 -5.35 7.37 23.60
N ALA A 233 -4.16 7.45 23.01
CA ALA A 233 -3.04 6.60 23.38
C ALA A 233 -2.58 6.87 24.82
N SER A 234 -2.44 8.14 25.24
CA SER A 234 -2.04 8.48 26.61
C SER A 234 -3.02 7.92 27.63
N MET A 235 -4.32 8.12 27.43
CA MET A 235 -5.38 7.57 28.28
C MET A 235 -5.33 6.04 28.36
N SER A 236 -5.07 5.36 27.24
CA SER A 236 -4.94 3.90 27.22
C SER A 236 -3.73 3.39 28.00
N ILE A 237 -2.66 4.18 28.05
CA ILE A 237 -1.42 3.84 28.78
C ILE A 237 -1.56 4.15 30.27
N THR A 238 -2.15 5.30 30.63
CA THR A 238 -2.32 5.74 32.02
C THR A 238 -3.52 5.11 32.71
N GLY A 239 -4.46 4.54 31.94
CA GLY A 239 -5.67 3.91 32.46
C GLY A 239 -6.75 4.89 32.91
N HIS A 240 -6.62 6.17 32.57
CA HIS A 240 -7.62 7.19 32.89
C HIS A 240 -8.64 7.37 31.75
N SER A 241 -9.89 7.65 32.10
CA SER A 241 -10.93 7.95 31.11
C SER A 241 -10.88 9.41 30.68
N TRP A 242 -11.48 9.73 29.53
CA TRP A 242 -11.59 11.11 29.05
C TRP A 242 -12.28 12.04 30.06
N GLN A 243 -13.27 11.52 30.81
CA GLN A 243 -13.95 12.27 31.86
C GLN A 243 -13.02 12.56 33.05
N GLN A 244 -12.16 11.60 33.42
CA GLN A 244 -11.16 11.80 34.47
C GLN A 244 -10.09 12.79 34.02
N GLU A 245 -9.60 12.70 32.79
CA GLU A 245 -8.64 13.64 32.20
C GLU A 245 -9.22 15.08 32.21
N GLN A 246 -10.49 15.24 31.83
CA GLN A 246 -11.16 16.53 31.86
C GLN A 246 -11.30 17.06 33.30
N MET A 247 -11.61 16.19 34.26
CA MET A 247 -11.66 16.55 35.69
C MET A 247 -10.29 17.00 36.21
N PHE A 248 -9.20 16.28 35.88
CA PHE A 248 -7.83 16.69 36.20
C PHE A 248 -7.46 18.01 35.54
N GLY A 249 -7.85 18.23 34.29
CA GLY A 249 -7.64 19.48 33.58
C GLY A 249 -8.37 20.66 34.22
N MET A 250 -9.64 20.47 34.60
CA MET A 250 -10.40 21.49 35.34
C MET A 250 -9.80 21.78 36.73
N ALA A 251 -9.37 20.73 37.44
CA ALA A 251 -8.70 20.87 38.74
C ALA A 251 -7.37 21.61 38.62
N ASN A 252 -6.52 21.26 37.65
CA ASN A 252 -5.24 21.95 37.41
C ASN A 252 -5.45 23.41 37.01
N ASN A 253 -6.40 23.71 36.11
CA ASN A 253 -6.72 25.09 35.76
C ASN A 253 -7.23 25.90 36.95
N ALA A 254 -8.00 25.29 37.86
CA ALA A 254 -8.42 25.93 39.10
C ALA A 254 -7.23 26.15 40.05
N VAL A 255 -6.31 25.19 40.17
CA VAL A 255 -5.08 25.31 40.98
C VAL A 255 -4.13 26.36 40.41
N ASP A 256 -3.96 26.46 39.10
CA ASP A 256 -3.15 27.49 38.45
C ASP A 256 -3.75 28.89 38.64
N GLN A 257 -5.08 29.01 38.61
CA GLN A 257 -5.75 30.25 38.99
C GLN A 257 -5.56 30.57 40.48
N ILE A 258 -5.51 29.58 41.36
CA ILE A 258 -5.18 29.78 42.78
C ILE A 258 -3.73 30.22 42.96
N GLY A 259 -2.79 29.61 42.23
CA GLY A 259 -1.36 29.90 42.29
C GLY A 259 -0.99 31.26 41.70
N ASN A 260 -1.72 31.74 40.69
CA ASN A 260 -1.54 33.07 40.10
C ASN A 260 -2.46 34.15 40.70
N ALA A 261 -3.50 33.80 41.45
CA ALA A 261 -4.32 34.76 42.18
C ALA A 261 -3.71 35.05 43.56
N SER A 262 -2.77 36.00 43.59
CA SER A 262 -2.33 36.68 44.80
C SER A 262 -3.44 37.58 45.36
N GLY A 263 -4.62 37.02 45.68
CA GLY A 263 -5.75 37.76 46.21
C GLY A 263 -7.04 36.96 46.28
N GLY A 264 -7.28 36.33 47.44
CA GLY A 264 -8.61 36.06 48.05
C GLY A 264 -9.61 35.14 47.33
N ASN A 265 -9.60 35.04 46.00
CA ASN A 265 -10.64 34.38 45.21
C ASN A 265 -10.28 32.94 44.79
N GLY A 266 -9.02 32.52 44.94
CA GLY A 266 -8.60 31.16 44.66
C GLY A 266 -9.22 30.13 45.63
N LEU A 267 -9.36 30.48 46.91
CA LEU A 267 -9.88 29.55 47.92
C LEU A 267 -11.33 29.14 47.66
N ILE A 268 -12.15 30.06 47.13
CA ILE A 268 -13.58 29.80 46.81
C ILE A 268 -13.69 28.86 45.59
N ALA A 269 -12.83 29.05 44.58
CA ALA A 269 -12.76 28.13 43.43
C ALA A 269 -12.25 26.74 43.85
N GLY A 270 -11.24 26.68 44.72
CA GLY A 270 -10.70 25.42 45.27
C GLY A 270 -11.72 24.67 46.15
N LEU A 271 -12.50 25.40 46.95
CA LEU A 271 -13.59 24.83 47.77
C LEU A 271 -14.75 24.31 46.93
N MET A 272 -15.14 25.00 45.83
CA MET A 272 -16.16 24.49 44.92
C MET A 272 -15.68 23.25 44.13
N ALA A 273 -14.40 23.20 43.75
CA ALA A 273 -13.81 22.04 43.10
C ALA A 273 -13.72 20.82 44.04
N MET A 274 -13.37 21.02 45.33
CA MET A 274 -13.43 19.95 46.34
C MET A 274 -14.86 19.46 46.60
N ASN A 275 -15.84 20.35 46.59
CA ASN A 275 -17.25 19.99 46.85
C ASN A 275 -17.89 19.22 45.67
N MET A 276 -17.42 19.44 44.44
CA MET A 276 -17.84 18.67 43.27
C MET A 276 -17.09 17.34 43.11
N MET A 277 -15.88 17.20 43.66
CA MET A 277 -15.04 16.00 43.52
C MET A 277 -15.13 15.02 44.71
N GLY A 278 -15.67 15.46 45.85
CA GLY A 278 -15.78 14.67 47.07
C GLY A 278 -17.15 14.79 47.72
N GLY A 279 -18.08 13.91 47.35
CA GLY A 279 -19.31 13.70 48.12
C GLY A 279 -18.97 13.28 49.56
N SER A 280 -19.43 14.11 50.50
CA SER A 280 -19.36 13.98 51.98
C SER A 280 -18.28 14.79 52.70
N GLY A 281 -18.75 15.82 53.41
CA GLY A 281 -18.27 16.11 54.77
C GLY A 281 -17.92 17.57 55.04
N ILE A 282 -18.61 18.15 56.04
CA ILE A 282 -18.41 19.48 56.69
C ILE A 282 -19.30 20.57 56.05
N GLY A 283 -20.59 20.72 56.40
CA GLY A 283 -21.14 21.08 57.72
C GLY A 283 -21.17 22.61 57.84
N GLY A 284 -22.27 23.35 57.97
CA GLY A 284 -23.70 23.11 58.03
C GLY A 284 -24.39 24.49 58.10
N GLY A 285 -25.68 24.57 57.74
CA GLY A 285 -26.61 25.61 58.21
C GLY A 285 -26.54 27.02 57.59
N MET A 286 -27.32 27.26 56.53
CA MET A 286 -28.05 28.51 56.30
C MET A 286 -28.95 28.28 55.06
N SER A 287 -30.23 27.95 55.27
CA SER A 287 -31.34 28.87 55.52
C SER A 287 -32.10 29.14 54.22
N SER A 288 -33.28 28.51 54.14
CA SER A 288 -34.50 28.96 53.48
C SER A 288 -34.41 30.32 52.79
N GLY A 289 -34.65 30.35 51.49
CA GLY A 289 -34.93 31.58 50.78
C GLY A 289 -34.82 31.47 49.27
N LEU A 290 -35.94 31.74 48.60
CA LEU A 290 -36.02 32.31 47.25
C LEU A 290 -35.83 31.34 46.07
N MET A 291 -36.88 30.53 45.92
CA MET A 291 -37.36 30.07 44.63
C MET A 291 -38.08 31.22 43.91
N GLN A 292 -37.45 31.87 42.92
CA GLN A 292 -38.16 32.58 41.84
C GLN A 292 -37.20 33.08 40.73
N THR A 293 -37.31 32.48 39.54
CA THR A 293 -37.08 33.08 38.19
C THR A 293 -37.54 32.01 37.17
N HIS A 294 -38.77 32.07 36.65
CA HIS A 294 -39.28 32.81 35.49
C HIS A 294 -38.64 32.47 34.12
N ASN A 295 -39.48 31.93 33.22
CA ASN A 295 -39.42 31.88 31.75
C ASN A 295 -38.35 30.98 31.09
N ASN A 296 -38.58 30.25 30.00
CA ASN A 296 -39.61 30.25 28.96
C ASN A 296 -39.40 28.98 28.09
N GLN A 297 -40.43 28.18 27.75
CA GLN A 297 -40.63 27.60 26.40
C GLN A 297 -41.83 26.64 26.30
N PRO A 298 -42.47 26.55 25.12
CA PRO A 298 -43.85 26.09 24.98
C PRO A 298 -43.99 24.58 24.73
N THR A 299 -45.13 24.07 25.20
CA THR A 299 -45.74 22.76 24.97
C THR A 299 -46.22 22.55 23.53
N PHE A 300 -46.01 21.35 22.99
CA PHE A 300 -47.02 20.65 22.18
C PHE A 300 -46.90 19.13 22.33
N SER A 301 -48.02 18.47 22.07
CA SER A 301 -48.55 17.22 22.63
C SER A 301 -48.05 15.91 22.03
N GLY A 302 -48.21 14.81 22.77
CA GLY A 302 -48.08 13.44 22.25
C GLY A 302 -48.09 12.36 23.33
N SER A 303 -49.28 11.98 23.79
CA SER A 303 -49.57 10.89 24.72
C SER A 303 -49.33 9.49 24.12
N GLN A 304 -48.67 8.57 24.84
CA GLN A 304 -49.31 7.36 25.40
C GLN A 304 -48.32 6.42 26.11
N GLN A 305 -48.87 5.73 27.10
CA GLN A 305 -48.27 4.95 28.17
C GLN A 305 -47.67 3.60 27.70
N GLY A 306 -46.68 3.13 28.46
CA GLY A 306 -46.25 1.73 28.47
C GLY A 306 -45.22 1.47 29.58
N MET A 307 -45.68 0.92 30.71
CA MET A 307 -44.85 0.52 31.86
C MET A 307 -44.16 -0.84 31.62
N GLY A 308 -42.94 -1.02 32.14
CA GLY A 308 -42.32 -2.35 32.36
C GLY A 308 -40.78 -2.39 32.41
N MET A 309 -40.21 -2.50 33.62
CA MET A 309 -38.80 -2.79 33.99
C MET A 309 -38.40 -4.28 33.77
N PRO A 310 -37.20 -4.79 34.15
CA PRO A 310 -35.81 -4.36 33.93
C PRO A 310 -34.85 -5.51 33.45
N GLN A 311 -33.59 -5.14 33.13
CA GLN A 311 -32.30 -5.88 33.18
C GLN A 311 -32.19 -7.38 32.83
N GLY A 312 -31.26 -7.69 31.90
CA GLY A 312 -30.61 -8.99 31.74
C GLY A 312 -29.28 -8.87 30.98
N SER A 313 -28.18 -9.09 31.71
CA SER A 313 -26.78 -9.02 31.28
C SER A 313 -26.26 -10.27 30.58
N GLY A 314 -25.42 -10.07 29.54
CA GLY A 314 -24.24 -10.89 29.26
C GLY A 314 -24.38 -12.04 28.25
N MET A 315 -23.76 -11.89 27.07
CA MET A 315 -22.69 -12.80 26.60
C MET A 315 -22.15 -12.35 25.23
N GLN A 316 -20.81 -12.34 25.14
CA GLN A 316 -20.03 -12.13 23.93
C GLN A 316 -20.15 -13.34 22.99
N SER A 317 -20.22 -13.10 21.68
CA SER A 317 -19.64 -14.02 20.70
C SER A 317 -19.25 -13.26 19.43
N MET A 318 -17.97 -13.36 19.08
CA MET A 318 -17.42 -13.01 17.79
C MET A 318 -18.05 -13.89 16.70
N ASN A 319 -18.53 -13.31 15.60
CA ASN A 319 -18.64 -14.02 14.32
C ASN A 319 -18.61 -12.99 13.16
N PRO A 320 -17.92 -13.26 12.03
CA PRO A 320 -17.94 -12.39 10.87
C PRO A 320 -19.37 -12.40 10.32
N GLN A 321 -19.96 -11.22 10.14
CA GLN A 321 -21.29 -11.06 9.54
C GLN A 321 -21.28 -11.59 8.11
N MET A 322 -21.59 -12.89 7.94
CA MET A 322 -22.16 -13.41 6.71
C MET A 322 -23.55 -12.80 6.59
N SER A 323 -23.76 -11.98 5.57
CA SER A 323 -25.07 -11.46 5.22
C SER A 323 -26.04 -12.62 5.00
N VAL A 324 -27.14 -12.63 5.75
CA VAL A 324 -28.17 -13.68 5.66
C VAL A 324 -28.76 -13.65 4.25
N LYS A 325 -28.42 -14.65 3.44
CA LYS A 325 -28.90 -14.83 2.06
C LYS A 325 -29.57 -16.19 1.89
N GLU A 326 -30.60 -16.26 1.03
CA GLU A 326 -31.18 -17.51 0.54
C GLU A 326 -30.32 -18.10 -0.59
N ILE A 327 -30.00 -19.39 -0.48
CA ILE A 327 -29.21 -20.14 -1.46
C ILE A 327 -29.85 -21.51 -1.74
N TYR A 328 -29.50 -22.12 -2.88
CA TYR A 328 -29.95 -23.45 -3.25
C TYR A 328 -28.96 -24.52 -2.76
N CYS A 329 -29.47 -25.56 -2.10
CA CYS A 329 -28.69 -26.72 -1.69
C CYS A 329 -28.14 -27.47 -2.91
N ALA A 330 -26.86 -27.83 -2.89
CA ALA A 330 -26.21 -28.57 -3.97
C ALA A 330 -26.69 -30.03 -4.12
N ASN A 331 -27.32 -30.58 -3.07
CA ASN A 331 -27.77 -31.98 -3.05
C ASN A 331 -29.25 -32.15 -3.39
N CYS A 332 -30.13 -31.32 -2.82
CA CYS A 332 -31.58 -31.45 -2.99
C CYS A 332 -32.26 -30.30 -3.75
N SER A 333 -31.48 -29.28 -4.15
CA SER A 333 -31.96 -28.10 -4.90
C SER A 333 -33.05 -27.28 -4.20
N LYS A 334 -33.33 -27.52 -2.91
CA LYS A 334 -34.23 -26.68 -2.12
C LYS A 334 -33.49 -25.49 -1.53
N LYS A 335 -34.22 -24.39 -1.37
CA LYS A 335 -33.69 -23.15 -0.79
C LYS A 335 -33.47 -23.30 0.71
N HIS A 336 -32.39 -22.72 1.21
CA HIS A 336 -32.13 -22.61 2.64
C HIS A 336 -31.26 -21.38 2.95
N LEU A 337 -31.08 -21.07 4.24
CA LEU A 337 -30.36 -19.88 4.66
C LEU A 337 -28.86 -20.16 4.82
N THR A 338 -28.03 -19.17 4.51
CA THR A 338 -26.57 -19.18 4.71
C THR A 338 -26.13 -19.25 6.17
N THR A 339 -27.04 -18.99 7.11
CA THR A 339 -26.82 -19.16 8.56
C THR A 339 -26.90 -20.62 9.00
N GLU A 340 -27.42 -21.51 8.15
CA GLU A 340 -27.61 -22.92 8.48
C GLU A 340 -26.39 -23.74 8.04
N ARG A 341 -25.79 -24.47 8.98
CA ARG A 341 -24.64 -25.35 8.69
C ARG A 341 -25.02 -26.59 7.88
N PHE A 342 -26.27 -27.05 8.00
CA PHE A 342 -26.80 -28.22 7.29
C PHE A 342 -28.11 -27.85 6.63
N CYS A 343 -28.34 -28.36 5.42
CA CYS A 343 -29.59 -28.14 4.71
C CYS A 343 -30.77 -28.77 5.48
N PRO A 344 -31.82 -28.01 5.84
CA PRO A 344 -32.96 -28.50 6.64
C PRO A 344 -33.82 -29.54 5.92
N HIS A 345 -33.66 -29.69 4.61
CA HIS A 345 -34.46 -30.61 3.81
C HIS A 345 -33.80 -31.96 3.51
N CYS A 346 -32.47 -32.03 3.50
CA CYS A 346 -31.75 -33.26 3.14
C CYS A 346 -30.54 -33.57 4.01
N GLY A 347 -30.21 -32.71 4.99
CA GLY A 347 -29.13 -32.94 5.94
C GLY A 347 -27.71 -32.79 5.37
N SER A 348 -27.54 -32.38 4.11
CA SER A 348 -26.20 -32.15 3.55
C SER A 348 -25.53 -30.93 4.19
N GLU A 349 -24.23 -31.05 4.49
CA GLU A 349 -23.41 -29.94 5.01
C GLU A 349 -23.24 -28.85 3.95
N TYR A 350 -23.49 -27.60 4.36
CA TYR A 350 -23.36 -26.42 3.51
C TYR A 350 -21.87 -26.10 3.25
N ASN A 351 -21.45 -26.13 1.97
CA ASN A 351 -20.09 -25.79 1.55
C ASN A 351 -20.09 -24.50 0.71
N PRO A 352 -19.93 -23.32 1.36
CA PRO A 352 -20.05 -22.04 0.70
C PRO A 352 -18.92 -21.79 -0.30
N CYS A 353 -19.28 -21.29 -1.50
CA CYS A 353 -18.30 -20.69 -2.39
C CYS A 353 -17.74 -19.39 -1.78
N PRO A 354 -16.42 -19.20 -1.71
CA PRO A 354 -15.80 -18.00 -1.12
C PRO A 354 -16.11 -16.72 -1.91
N LYS A 355 -16.49 -16.83 -3.19
CA LYS A 355 -16.81 -15.67 -4.04
C LYS A 355 -18.28 -15.27 -4.01
N CYS A 356 -19.21 -16.23 -4.02
CA CYS A 356 -20.64 -15.94 -4.22
C CYS A 356 -21.58 -16.54 -3.15
N GLY A 357 -21.04 -17.34 -2.21
CA GLY A 357 -21.81 -17.96 -1.14
C GLY A 357 -22.75 -19.10 -1.57
N SER A 358 -22.69 -19.59 -2.81
CA SER A 358 -23.53 -20.73 -3.21
C SER A 358 -23.04 -22.02 -2.53
N ASP A 359 -23.96 -22.94 -2.25
CA ASP A 359 -23.60 -24.28 -1.78
C ASP A 359 -22.96 -25.07 -2.94
N ASN A 360 -22.01 -25.95 -2.60
CA ASN A 360 -21.31 -26.79 -3.56
C ASN A 360 -21.14 -28.21 -3.00
N PRO A 361 -21.14 -29.24 -3.86
CA PRO A 361 -20.81 -30.59 -3.39
C PRO A 361 -19.34 -30.65 -2.95
N LYS A 362 -19.03 -31.50 -1.96
CA LYS A 362 -17.67 -31.63 -1.39
C LYS A 362 -16.59 -32.02 -2.42
N THR A 363 -17.00 -32.59 -3.55
CA THR A 363 -16.12 -32.99 -4.65
C THR A 363 -15.98 -31.91 -5.75
N ALA A 364 -16.70 -30.79 -5.63
CA ALA A 364 -16.66 -29.72 -6.63
C ALA A 364 -15.29 -29.05 -6.66
N ARG A 365 -14.65 -29.07 -7.84
CA ARG A 365 -13.42 -28.31 -8.11
C ARG A 365 -13.71 -26.87 -8.52
N ARG A 366 -14.92 -26.58 -8.98
CA ARG A 366 -15.39 -25.24 -9.36
C ARG A 366 -16.79 -25.01 -8.82
N CYS A 367 -17.08 -23.76 -8.49
CA CYS A 367 -18.38 -23.34 -8.02
C CYS A 367 -19.45 -23.55 -9.09
N VAL A 368 -20.55 -24.21 -8.72
CA VAL A 368 -21.66 -24.53 -9.63
C VAL A 368 -22.41 -23.29 -10.12
N THR A 369 -22.34 -22.18 -9.37
CA THR A 369 -23.03 -20.93 -9.71
C THR A 369 -22.13 -19.92 -10.39
N CYS A 370 -20.92 -19.67 -9.89
CA CYS A 370 -20.05 -18.59 -10.36
C CYS A 370 -18.74 -19.03 -11.03
N GLY A 371 -18.48 -20.35 -11.13
CA GLY A 371 -17.31 -20.91 -11.81
C GLY A 371 -15.97 -20.79 -11.06
N THR A 372 -15.94 -20.15 -9.89
CA THR A 372 -14.71 -19.97 -9.08
C THR A 372 -14.10 -21.31 -8.68
N SER A 373 -12.79 -21.47 -8.83
CA SER A 373 -12.07 -22.68 -8.36
C SER A 373 -12.20 -22.82 -6.85
N LEU A 374 -12.68 -23.99 -6.39
CA LEU A 374 -12.84 -24.32 -4.96
C LEU A 374 -11.63 -25.08 -4.42
N GLN A 375 -10.66 -25.44 -5.28
CA GLN A 375 -9.55 -26.33 -4.95
C GLN A 375 -8.29 -25.60 -4.48
N GLN A 376 -8.42 -24.76 -3.45
CA GLN A 376 -7.31 -24.35 -2.60
C GLN A 376 -7.86 -24.06 -1.21
N GLN A 377 -7.82 -25.05 -0.33
CA GLN A 377 -7.67 -24.92 1.13
C GLN A 377 -7.89 -26.28 1.80
N GLY A 378 -6.86 -27.11 1.77
CA GLY A 378 -6.66 -28.07 2.85
C GLY A 378 -5.31 -27.77 3.46
N VAL A 379 -5.30 -26.85 4.40
CA VAL A 379 -4.15 -26.61 5.28
C VAL A 379 -4.43 -27.45 6.51
N SER A 380 -3.65 -28.51 6.72
CA SER A 380 -3.64 -29.21 8.01
C SER A 380 -2.76 -28.43 8.99
N VAL A 381 -3.07 -28.46 10.28
CA VAL A 381 -2.22 -27.83 11.32
C VAL A 381 -1.42 -28.89 12.06
N CYS A 382 -0.17 -28.57 12.37
CA CYS A 382 0.72 -29.45 13.12
C CYS A 382 0.21 -29.65 14.54
N ARG A 383 0.03 -30.91 14.96
CA ARG A 383 -0.50 -31.23 16.30
C ARG A 383 0.44 -30.86 17.45
N SER A 384 1.73 -30.69 17.18
CA SER A 384 2.72 -30.34 18.21
C SER A 384 2.94 -28.83 18.37
N CYS A 385 2.99 -28.04 17.30
CA CYS A 385 3.32 -26.61 17.36
C CYS A 385 2.26 -25.68 16.74
N GLY A 386 1.19 -26.22 16.15
CA GLY A 386 0.16 -25.43 15.46
C GLY A 386 0.57 -24.88 14.08
N GLY A 387 1.81 -25.10 13.64
CA GLY A 387 2.32 -24.65 12.34
C GLY A 387 1.54 -25.20 11.15
N GLN A 388 1.43 -24.42 10.07
CA GLN A 388 0.69 -24.83 8.88
C GLN A 388 1.42 -25.95 8.12
N LEU A 389 0.66 -26.97 7.72
CA LEU A 389 1.14 -28.14 7.00
C LEU A 389 0.39 -28.28 5.67
N ALA A 390 1.14 -28.60 4.62
CA ALA A 390 0.55 -29.12 3.40
C ALA A 390 -0.18 -30.44 3.69
N LEU A 391 -1.36 -30.63 3.09
CA LEU A 391 -2.09 -31.90 3.11
C LEU A 391 -1.15 -33.07 2.74
N GLY A 392 -1.00 -34.05 3.64
CA GLY A 392 -0.13 -35.21 3.40
C GLY A 392 1.29 -35.10 3.98
N ALA A 393 1.67 -33.96 4.60
CA ALA A 393 3.03 -33.78 5.12
C ALA A 393 3.34 -34.73 6.28
N ALA A 394 4.26 -35.67 6.06
CA ALA A 394 4.69 -36.64 7.06
C ALA A 394 5.47 -36.02 8.23
N PHE A 395 6.07 -34.84 8.04
CA PHE A 395 6.84 -34.12 9.04
C PHE A 395 6.52 -32.62 9.00
N CYS A 396 6.53 -31.97 10.17
CA CYS A 396 6.35 -30.53 10.26
C CYS A 396 7.65 -29.80 9.87
N PRO A 397 7.63 -28.88 8.89
CA PRO A 397 8.82 -28.12 8.50
C PRO A 397 9.24 -27.07 9.54
N GLN A 398 8.37 -26.74 10.50
CA GLN A 398 8.68 -25.74 11.54
C GLN A 398 9.23 -26.35 12.83
N CYS A 399 8.76 -27.53 13.25
CA CYS A 399 9.19 -28.15 14.51
C CYS A 399 9.77 -29.56 14.37
N GLY A 400 9.79 -30.14 13.16
CA GLY A 400 10.31 -31.49 12.92
C GLY A 400 9.40 -32.63 13.39
N ALA A 401 8.28 -32.34 14.06
CA ALA A 401 7.38 -33.39 14.57
C ALA A 401 6.74 -34.21 13.44
N GLN A 402 6.81 -35.54 13.56
CA GLN A 402 6.16 -36.47 12.65
C GLN A 402 4.64 -36.39 12.80
N GLN A 403 3.93 -36.34 11.68
CA GLN A 403 2.48 -36.27 11.66
C GLN A 403 1.92 -37.65 11.30
N ASN A 404 0.87 -38.08 12.02
CA ASN A 404 0.14 -39.29 11.69
C ASN A 404 -0.76 -39.03 10.47
N VAL A 405 -0.16 -39.05 9.29
CA VAL A 405 -0.90 -39.05 8.02
C VAL A 405 -1.01 -40.48 7.54
N ALA A 406 -2.25 -40.96 7.38
CA ALA A 406 -2.51 -42.24 6.73
C ALA A 406 -1.92 -42.19 5.31
N PRO A 407 -1.08 -43.16 4.89
CA PRO A 407 -0.41 -43.08 3.60
C PRO A 407 -1.43 -43.16 2.46
N MET A 408 -1.57 -42.07 1.71
CA MET A 408 -2.26 -42.07 0.42
C MET A 408 -1.28 -42.58 -0.65
N GLY A 409 -1.07 -43.90 -0.69
CA GLY A 409 -0.17 -44.52 -1.66
C GLY A 409 -0.04 -46.03 -1.49
N ASN A 410 0.33 -46.72 -2.57
CA ASN A 410 0.60 -48.16 -2.56
C ASN A 410 1.77 -48.48 -1.62
N ILE A 411 1.73 -49.62 -0.95
CA ILE A 411 2.81 -50.07 -0.05
C ILE A 411 3.82 -50.90 -0.86
N CYS A 412 5.11 -50.67 -0.64
CA CYS A 412 6.17 -51.43 -1.30
C CYS A 412 6.12 -52.90 -0.92
N SER A 413 5.98 -53.78 -1.91
CA SER A 413 5.91 -55.24 -1.73
C SER A 413 7.18 -55.87 -1.13
N ARG A 414 8.34 -55.19 -1.18
CA ARG A 414 9.60 -55.69 -0.60
C ARG A 414 9.93 -55.15 0.78
N CYS A 415 9.55 -53.90 1.09
CA CYS A 415 10.00 -53.25 2.33
C CYS A 415 8.89 -52.60 3.17
N GLY A 416 7.64 -52.66 2.72
CA GLY A 416 6.50 -52.12 3.46
C GLY A 416 6.43 -50.59 3.51
N ALA A 417 7.31 -49.86 2.82
CA ALA A 417 7.30 -48.40 2.81
C ALA A 417 6.15 -47.85 1.94
N PRO A 418 5.49 -46.76 2.35
CA PRO A 418 4.49 -46.10 1.52
C PRO A 418 5.15 -45.46 0.30
N ILE A 419 4.55 -45.65 -0.88
CA ILE A 419 5.08 -45.20 -2.16
C ILE A 419 4.22 -44.02 -2.65
N PRO A 420 4.82 -42.85 -2.92
CA PRO A 420 4.12 -41.72 -3.52
C PRO A 420 3.52 -42.09 -4.88
N PRO A 421 2.29 -41.63 -5.22
CA PRO A 421 1.56 -42.04 -6.42
C PRO A 421 2.26 -41.69 -7.75
N THR A 422 3.28 -40.84 -7.74
CA THR A 422 4.06 -40.45 -8.94
C THR A 422 5.42 -41.16 -9.06
N SER A 423 5.78 -42.03 -8.12
CA SER A 423 7.11 -42.65 -8.10
C SER A 423 7.15 -44.02 -8.80
N ARG A 424 8.10 -44.21 -9.72
CA ARG A 424 8.35 -45.47 -10.44
C ARG A 424 9.24 -46.45 -9.66
N PHE A 425 9.84 -45.99 -8.57
CA PHE A 425 10.75 -46.75 -7.72
C PHE A 425 10.49 -46.41 -6.26
N CYS A 426 10.60 -47.40 -5.38
CA CYS A 426 10.45 -47.23 -3.95
C CYS A 426 11.61 -46.39 -3.40
N PRO A 427 11.33 -45.25 -2.74
CA PRO A 427 12.38 -44.36 -2.24
C PRO A 427 13.21 -44.97 -1.10
N LYS A 428 12.74 -46.05 -0.46
CA LYS A 428 13.45 -46.71 0.65
C LYS A 428 14.38 -47.84 0.21
N CYS A 429 13.97 -48.64 -0.78
CA CYS A 429 14.70 -49.86 -1.16
C CYS A 429 15.08 -49.95 -2.65
N GLY A 430 14.70 -48.94 -3.45
CA GLY A 430 15.01 -48.88 -4.89
C GLY A 430 14.23 -49.86 -5.76
N GLN A 431 13.32 -50.66 -5.19
CA GLN A 431 12.51 -51.58 -5.98
C GLN A 431 11.56 -50.81 -6.91
N LYS A 432 11.53 -51.20 -8.18
CA LYS A 432 10.56 -50.69 -9.15
C LYS A 432 9.14 -51.05 -8.72
N VAL A 433 8.24 -50.06 -8.79
CA VAL A 433 6.85 -50.14 -8.31
C VAL A 433 5.90 -50.25 -9.48
#